data_AF-A0A6L9Z6Q0-F1
#
_entry.id   AF-A0A6L9Z6Q0-F1
#
_cell.length_a   1.000
_cell.length_b   1.000
_cell.length_c   1.000
_cell.angle_alpha   90.00
_cell.angle_beta   90.00
_cell.angle_gamma   90.00
#
_symmetry.space_group_name_H-M   'P 1'
#
loop_
_entity.id
_entity.type
_entity.pdbx_description
1 polymer ?
#
loop_
_entity_poly.entity_id
_entity_poly.type
_entity_poly.pdbx_seq_one_letter_code
_entity_poly.pdbx_strand_id
1 'polypeptide(L)'
;MFRLGATSLLTISLLGSGCGIASHEDHDSEKTHAQLHGHKTETGNHHNKEMEHNHHNHKAGSSSDHGGGMGHHHGTMEIHSGQPVPDVEIVVSPDPMIGWNLEIKVSNFQFSPKNASKAHQPGEGHGHLFINGKKITRIYSNWYYIGKLEPGRNEIKVTLNSNNHQDLVHNGQMISDTEIIEVISKN
;
A
#
# COMPACT_ATOMS: atom_id res chain seq x y z
N MET A 1 16.56 -23.99 8.07
CA MET A 1 16.13 -24.18 9.48
C MET A 1 14.70 -23.71 9.58
N PHE A 2 13.75 -24.57 9.94
CA PHE A 2 12.37 -24.12 10.20
C PHE A 2 12.32 -23.52 11.61
N ARG A 3 11.88 -22.28 11.73
CA ARG A 3 11.50 -21.70 13.04
C ARG A 3 10.05 -22.08 13.32
N LEU A 4 9.81 -22.67 14.48
CA LEU A 4 8.46 -22.95 14.99
C LEU A 4 7.85 -21.60 15.43
N GLY A 5 6.75 -21.19 14.78
CA GLY A 5 6.02 -19.98 15.17
C GLY A 5 5.45 -20.10 16.58
N ALA A 6 5.68 -19.10 17.42
CA ALA A 6 5.20 -19.08 18.79
C ALA A 6 3.70 -18.77 18.82
N THR A 7 2.87 -19.76 19.17
CA THR A 7 1.41 -19.59 19.27
C THR A 7 1.07 -18.73 20.48
N SER A 8 0.85 -17.43 20.28
CA SER A 8 0.47 -16.51 21.35
C SER A 8 -1.02 -16.62 21.66
N LEU A 9 -1.37 -17.20 22.81
CA LEU A 9 -2.75 -17.15 23.33
C LEU A 9 -3.02 -15.77 23.93
N LEU A 10 -3.83 -14.96 23.26
CA LEU A 10 -4.31 -13.70 23.81
C LEU A 10 -5.52 -13.93 24.73
N THR A 11 -5.36 -13.64 26.02
CA THR A 11 -6.48 -13.62 26.98
C THR A 11 -7.31 -12.35 26.81
N ILE A 12 -8.58 -12.50 26.46
CA ILE A 12 -9.53 -11.37 26.35
C ILE A 12 -10.00 -10.95 27.75
N SER A 13 -9.69 -9.72 28.15
CA SER A 13 -10.25 -9.07 29.34
C SER A 13 -11.27 -8.01 28.92
N LEU A 14 -12.56 -8.28 29.12
CA LEU A 14 -13.61 -7.25 29.01
C LEU A 14 -13.56 -6.33 30.24
N LEU A 15 -13.39 -5.03 30.01
CA LEU A 15 -13.73 -3.99 30.97
C LEU A 15 -14.57 -2.93 30.26
N GLY A 16 -15.81 -2.76 30.71
CA GLY A 16 -16.73 -1.72 30.23
C GLY A 16 -17.04 -0.70 31.33
N SER A 17 -17.15 0.57 30.94
CA SER A 17 -17.77 1.72 31.62
C SER A 17 -17.59 2.93 30.68
N GLY A 18 -18.47 3.93 30.55
CA GLY A 18 -19.77 4.16 31.18
C GLY A 18 -19.95 5.66 31.46
N CYS A 19 -20.89 6.33 30.77
CA CYS A 19 -21.25 7.78 30.89
C CYS A 19 -20.12 8.79 30.53
N GLY A 20 -20.35 10.00 30.03
CA GLY A 20 -21.59 10.72 29.65
C GLY A 20 -21.69 12.09 30.35
N ILE A 21 -21.69 13.21 29.60
CA ILE A 21 -22.18 14.55 30.03
C ILE A 21 -22.55 15.43 28.81
N ALA A 22 -23.54 16.30 29.00
CA ALA A 22 -23.87 17.45 28.13
C ALA A 22 -23.01 18.68 28.53
N SER A 23 -23.13 19.93 28.08
CA SER A 23 -24.02 20.68 27.16
C SER A 23 -23.42 22.08 27.01
N HIS A 24 -23.53 22.73 25.84
CA HIS A 24 -23.67 24.19 25.81
C HIS A 24 -24.42 24.68 24.57
N GLU A 25 -25.28 25.67 24.79
CA GLU A 25 -26.02 26.42 23.78
C GLU A 25 -25.21 27.67 23.43
N ASP A 26 -25.32 28.16 22.19
CA ASP A 26 -24.99 29.55 21.86
C ASP A 26 -25.99 30.06 20.81
N HIS A 27 -26.44 31.30 21.00
CA HIS A 27 -27.58 31.93 20.32
C HIS A 27 -27.12 32.85 19.17
N ASP A 28 -27.97 32.99 18.15
CA ASP A 28 -28.10 34.10 17.17
C ASP A 28 -26.84 34.77 16.58
N SER A 29 -26.72 34.91 15.26
CA SER A 29 -27.63 35.79 14.50
C SER A 29 -27.35 35.78 12.99
N GLU A 30 -28.30 36.33 12.24
CA GLU A 30 -28.36 36.31 10.78
C GLU A 30 -27.23 37.06 10.06
N LYS A 31 -26.92 36.59 8.84
CA LYS A 31 -26.92 37.51 7.68
C LYS A 31 -27.27 36.81 6.38
N THR A 32 -28.35 37.28 5.77
CA THR A 32 -28.82 36.92 4.44
C THR A 32 -27.92 37.52 3.37
N HIS A 33 -27.74 36.81 2.24
CA HIS A 33 -28.23 37.26 0.92
C HIS A 33 -27.90 36.23 -0.16
N ALA A 34 -28.87 35.98 -1.05
CA ALA A 34 -28.73 35.10 -2.20
C ALA A 34 -28.66 35.89 -3.52
N GLN A 35 -28.41 35.15 -4.60
CA GLN A 35 -28.98 35.36 -5.95
C GLN A 35 -28.18 36.19 -6.99
N LEU A 36 -27.42 35.45 -7.81
CA LEU A 36 -27.36 35.45 -9.29
C LEU A 36 -26.88 36.66 -10.15
N HIS A 37 -25.96 36.29 -11.06
CA HIS A 37 -25.87 36.63 -12.51
C HIS A 37 -25.70 38.08 -13.01
N GLY A 38 -24.65 38.27 -13.83
CA GLY A 38 -24.49 39.42 -14.75
C GLY A 38 -23.32 39.19 -15.72
N HIS A 39 -23.62 39.02 -17.01
CA HIS A 39 -22.65 38.72 -18.08
C HIS A 39 -22.43 39.96 -18.97
N LYS A 40 -21.18 40.23 -19.42
CA LYS A 40 -20.75 41.02 -20.62
C LYS A 40 -19.23 41.26 -20.52
N THR A 41 -18.35 40.65 -21.34
CA THR A 41 -18.01 40.89 -22.78
C THR A 41 -17.32 42.22 -23.08
N GLU A 42 -16.06 42.14 -23.56
CA GLU A 42 -15.36 42.95 -24.60
C GLU A 42 -13.88 42.47 -24.61
N THR A 43 -13.29 41.79 -25.62
CA THR A 43 -13.01 42.02 -27.07
C THR A 43 -11.61 42.61 -27.37
N GLY A 44 -10.90 42.02 -28.35
CA GLY A 44 -9.60 42.48 -28.89
C GLY A 44 -8.45 41.48 -28.66
N ASN A 45 -8.23 40.42 -29.43
CA ASN A 45 -8.23 40.15 -30.89
C ASN A 45 -6.85 40.36 -31.56
N HIS A 46 -6.55 39.48 -32.53
CA HIS A 46 -5.29 39.32 -33.31
C HIS A 46 -4.12 38.64 -32.54
N HIS A 47 -3.28 37.77 -33.14
CA HIS A 47 -3.30 37.18 -34.50
C HIS A 47 -2.61 35.79 -34.63
N ASN A 48 -2.44 35.29 -35.87
CA ASN A 48 -1.96 33.94 -36.21
C ASN A 48 -0.52 33.92 -36.75
N LYS A 49 0.18 32.78 -36.63
CA LYS A 49 0.87 32.16 -37.78
C LYS A 49 1.23 30.67 -37.60
N GLU A 50 1.00 29.94 -38.70
CA GLU A 50 1.59 28.66 -39.15
C GLU A 50 1.48 27.37 -38.30
N MET A 51 0.86 26.37 -38.94
CA MET A 51 0.92 24.94 -38.63
C MET A 51 2.13 24.31 -39.35
N GLU A 52 2.88 23.43 -38.69
CA GLU A 52 3.62 22.37 -39.38
C GLU A 52 3.32 21.01 -38.74
N HIS A 53 2.79 20.08 -39.54
CA HIS A 53 2.69 18.68 -39.18
C HIS A 53 3.95 17.97 -39.67
N ASN A 54 4.58 17.16 -38.81
CA ASN A 54 5.55 16.18 -39.29
C ASN A 54 5.16 14.77 -38.85
N HIS A 55 4.96 13.90 -39.85
CA HIS A 55 4.57 12.51 -39.67
C HIS A 55 5.81 11.61 -39.68
N HIS A 56 6.00 10.81 -38.64
CA HIS A 56 6.85 9.62 -38.72
C HIS A 56 6.03 8.35 -38.55
N ASN A 57 5.72 7.77 -39.71
CA ASN A 57 5.14 6.45 -39.89
C ASN A 57 6.25 5.38 -39.83
N HIS A 58 6.13 4.41 -38.93
CA HIS A 58 6.78 3.11 -39.10
C HIS A 58 5.77 1.99 -38.85
N LYS A 59 5.78 1.01 -39.76
CA LYS A 59 4.71 0.05 -40.01
C LYS A 59 5.06 -1.34 -39.46
N ALA A 60 4.11 -1.89 -38.70
CA ALA A 60 3.77 -3.31 -38.47
C ALA A 60 4.88 -4.39 -38.49
N GLY A 61 5.02 -5.08 -37.36
CA GLY A 61 5.36 -6.51 -37.27
C GLY A 61 4.35 -7.19 -36.34
N SER A 62 3.84 -8.37 -36.71
CA SER A 62 2.71 -9.03 -36.02
C SER A 62 3.13 -10.35 -35.37
N SER A 63 2.72 -10.58 -34.10
CA SER A 63 2.43 -11.93 -33.58
C SER A 63 1.76 -11.89 -32.20
N SER A 64 0.58 -12.51 -32.13
CA SER A 64 0.18 -13.49 -31.11
C SER A 64 0.33 -13.18 -29.61
N ASP A 65 -0.82 -12.89 -29.00
CA ASP A 65 -1.44 -13.79 -28.00
C ASP A 65 -0.65 -14.17 -26.73
N HIS A 66 -1.07 -13.63 -25.57
CA HIS A 66 -1.70 -14.41 -24.47
C HIS A 66 -1.94 -13.55 -23.22
N GLY A 67 -3.06 -13.81 -22.52
CA GLY A 67 -3.41 -13.14 -21.28
C GLY A 67 -2.66 -13.69 -20.07
N GLY A 68 -2.12 -12.78 -19.25
CA GLY A 68 -1.49 -13.07 -17.96
C GLY A 68 -1.18 -11.74 -17.28
N GLY A 69 -1.58 -11.57 -16.01
CA GLY A 69 -1.56 -10.25 -15.36
C GLY A 69 -0.17 -9.60 -15.33
N MET A 70 -0.08 -8.32 -15.66
CA MET A 70 1.16 -7.54 -15.66
C MET A 70 1.75 -7.40 -14.25
N GLY A 71 2.51 -8.40 -13.82
CA GLY A 71 3.50 -8.26 -12.76
C GLY A 71 4.63 -7.36 -13.27
N HIS A 72 4.62 -6.08 -12.90
CA HIS A 72 5.76 -5.19 -13.14
C HIS A 72 6.93 -5.61 -12.23
N HIS A 73 7.69 -6.60 -12.68
CA HIS A 73 8.91 -7.07 -12.03
C HIS A 73 10.02 -6.02 -12.19
N HIS A 74 10.02 -5.07 -11.26
CA HIS A 74 11.21 -4.28 -10.96
C HIS A 74 12.28 -5.25 -10.42
N GLY A 75 13.50 -5.20 -10.95
CA GLY A 75 14.53 -6.23 -10.70
C GLY A 75 14.97 -6.35 -9.24
N THR A 76 15.80 -7.35 -8.91
CA THR A 76 16.32 -7.55 -7.55
C THR A 76 17.43 -6.57 -7.18
N MET A 77 17.67 -6.39 -5.89
CA MET A 77 18.79 -5.64 -5.31
C MET A 77 19.39 -6.43 -4.14
N GLU A 78 20.63 -6.88 -4.30
CA GLU A 78 21.38 -7.61 -3.27
C GLU A 78 21.93 -6.64 -2.21
N ILE A 79 21.71 -6.97 -0.94
CA ILE A 79 22.31 -6.30 0.23
C ILE A 79 23.42 -7.20 0.75
N HIS A 80 24.66 -6.71 0.73
CA HIS A 80 25.82 -7.52 1.09
C HIS A 80 26.03 -7.57 2.62
N SER A 81 26.59 -8.68 3.13
CA SER A 81 26.78 -8.93 4.58
C SER A 81 27.66 -7.93 5.34
N GLY A 82 28.32 -6.99 4.64
CA GLY A 82 29.03 -5.85 5.23
C GLY A 82 28.15 -4.62 5.50
N GLN A 83 26.85 -4.69 5.21
CA GLN A 83 25.87 -3.62 5.41
C GLN A 83 24.83 -4.06 6.47
N PRO A 84 24.11 -3.12 7.11
CA PRO A 84 22.94 -3.47 7.92
C PRO A 84 21.87 -4.12 7.03
N VAL A 85 21.70 -5.43 7.15
CA VAL A 85 20.76 -6.20 6.32
C VAL A 85 19.33 -5.95 6.84
N PRO A 86 18.41 -5.45 5.99
CA PRO A 86 17.00 -5.34 6.33
C PRO A 86 16.39 -6.68 6.75
N ASP A 87 15.48 -6.65 7.71
CA ASP A 87 14.70 -7.82 8.10
C ASP A 87 13.23 -7.43 8.33
N VAL A 88 12.33 -8.41 8.18
CA VAL A 88 10.89 -8.23 8.37
C VAL A 88 10.28 -9.43 9.09
N GLU A 89 9.43 -9.14 10.07
CA GLU A 89 8.53 -10.10 10.73
C GLU A 89 7.11 -9.56 10.56
N ILE A 90 6.16 -10.42 10.19
CA ILE A 90 4.74 -10.05 10.14
C ILE A 90 3.92 -10.78 11.20
N VAL A 91 2.93 -10.08 11.76
CA VAL A 91 1.94 -10.68 12.65
C VAL A 91 0.55 -10.32 12.12
N VAL A 92 -0.29 -11.33 11.92
CA VAL A 92 -1.66 -11.14 11.42
C VAL A 92 -2.64 -11.59 12.50
N SER A 93 -3.54 -10.69 12.90
CA SER A 93 -4.48 -10.90 14.01
C SER A 93 -5.90 -10.49 13.63
N PRO A 94 -6.95 -11.10 14.21
CA PRO A 94 -8.33 -10.67 13.98
C PRO A 94 -8.53 -9.22 14.42
N ASP A 95 -9.27 -8.45 13.63
CA ASP A 95 -9.73 -7.12 14.05
C ASP A 95 -10.87 -7.23 15.09
N PRO A 96 -10.90 -6.39 16.15
CA PRO A 96 -11.95 -6.45 17.17
C PRO A 96 -13.38 -6.24 16.66
N MET A 97 -13.57 -5.58 15.52
CA MET A 97 -14.88 -5.40 14.88
C MET A 97 -15.09 -6.38 13.74
N ILE A 98 -14.22 -6.35 12.72
CA ILE A 98 -14.39 -7.17 11.51
C ILE A 98 -13.09 -7.25 10.69
N GLY A 99 -12.74 -8.45 10.22
CA GLY A 99 -11.58 -8.64 9.35
C GLY A 99 -10.29 -8.91 10.12
N TRP A 100 -9.16 -8.50 9.54
CA TRP A 100 -7.82 -8.80 10.04
C TRP A 100 -6.91 -7.56 9.96
N ASN A 101 -6.05 -7.43 10.97
CA ASN A 101 -4.96 -6.46 11.02
C ASN A 101 -3.62 -7.16 10.76
N LEU A 102 -2.74 -6.46 10.05
CA LEU A 102 -1.36 -6.84 9.78
C LEU A 102 -0.43 -5.85 10.50
N GLU A 103 0.37 -6.34 11.43
CA GLU A 103 1.55 -5.68 11.95
C GLU A 103 2.77 -6.11 11.13
N ILE A 104 3.63 -5.16 10.78
CA ILE A 104 4.90 -5.36 10.08
C ILE A 104 6.00 -4.75 10.94
N LYS A 105 6.82 -5.62 11.52
CA LYS A 105 7.99 -5.25 12.29
C LYS A 105 9.18 -5.32 11.35
N VAL A 106 10.04 -4.30 11.39
CA VAL A 106 11.20 -4.19 10.52
C VAL A 106 12.44 -3.86 11.33
N SER A 107 13.60 -4.37 10.90
CA SER A 107 14.90 -3.97 11.42
C SER A 107 15.84 -3.57 10.28
N ASN A 108 16.79 -2.68 10.56
CA ASN A 108 17.70 -2.08 9.56
C ASN A 108 16.98 -1.46 8.33
N PHE A 109 15.71 -1.10 8.49
CA PHE A 109 14.85 -0.63 7.41
C PHE A 109 13.85 0.41 7.93
N GLN A 110 13.59 1.43 7.11
CA GLN A 110 12.65 2.50 7.38
C GLN A 110 11.69 2.66 6.18
N PHE A 111 10.39 2.64 6.46
CA PHE A 111 9.38 3.02 5.49
C PHE A 111 9.57 4.49 5.08
N SER A 112 9.72 4.75 3.78
CA SER A 112 10.03 6.06 3.23
C SER A 112 9.01 6.49 2.15
N PRO A 113 7.74 6.76 2.52
CA PRO A 113 6.71 7.19 1.56
C PRO A 113 7.10 8.45 0.77
N LYS A 114 7.90 9.34 1.37
CA LYS A 114 8.42 10.55 0.72
C LYS A 114 9.42 10.25 -0.40
N ASN A 115 10.05 9.07 -0.41
CA ASN A 115 11.05 8.65 -1.40
C ASN A 115 10.57 7.51 -2.31
N ALA A 116 9.32 7.06 -2.17
CA ALA A 116 8.71 6.09 -3.08
C ALA A 116 8.80 6.54 -4.55
N SER A 117 9.09 5.60 -5.45
CA SER A 117 9.36 5.83 -6.88
C SER A 117 10.59 6.71 -7.19
N LYS A 118 11.47 7.01 -6.22
CA LYS A 118 12.74 7.73 -6.44
C LYS A 118 13.94 6.78 -6.41
N ALA A 119 15.14 7.31 -6.58
CA ALA A 119 16.39 6.56 -6.46
C ALA A 119 16.48 5.80 -5.11
N HIS A 120 17.13 4.64 -5.14
CA HIS A 120 17.42 3.85 -3.95
C HIS A 120 18.21 4.65 -2.91
N GLN A 121 17.88 4.45 -1.64
CA GLN A 121 18.64 4.89 -0.49
C GLN A 121 18.80 3.68 0.45
N PRO A 122 20.01 3.36 0.94
CA PRO A 122 20.23 2.19 1.80
C PRO A 122 19.36 2.22 3.06
N GLY A 123 18.73 1.09 3.39
CA GLY A 123 17.83 0.98 4.53
C GLY A 123 16.47 1.70 4.35
N GLU A 124 16.16 2.27 3.18
CA GLU A 124 14.86 2.90 2.92
C GLU A 124 14.05 2.18 1.84
N GLY A 125 12.72 2.17 2.03
CA GLY A 125 11.82 1.67 1.01
C GLY A 125 10.36 1.60 1.42
N HIS A 126 9.69 0.55 0.94
CA HIS A 126 8.30 0.24 1.21
C HIS A 126 8.06 -1.27 1.17
N GLY A 127 6.98 -1.75 1.77
CA GLY A 127 6.57 -3.16 1.67
C GLY A 127 5.65 -3.39 0.48
N HIS A 128 5.67 -4.57 -0.15
CA HIS A 128 4.56 -5.02 -1.01
C HIS A 128 3.80 -6.13 -0.29
N LEU A 129 2.48 -5.96 -0.17
CA LEU A 129 1.59 -6.97 0.40
C LEU A 129 1.05 -7.88 -0.71
N PHE A 130 1.13 -9.18 -0.47
CA PHE A 130 0.51 -10.23 -1.27
C PHE A 130 -0.43 -11.05 -0.39
N ILE A 131 -1.58 -11.44 -0.94
CA ILE A 131 -2.52 -12.39 -0.32
C ILE A 131 -2.80 -13.47 -1.35
N ASN A 132 -2.58 -14.74 -0.99
CA ASN A 132 -2.75 -15.90 -1.87
C ASN A 132 -1.98 -15.74 -3.21
N GLY A 133 -0.73 -15.26 -3.13
CA GLY A 133 0.13 -14.96 -4.28
C GLY A 133 -0.23 -13.69 -5.07
N LYS A 134 -1.42 -13.11 -4.89
CA LYS A 134 -1.85 -11.89 -5.58
C LYS A 134 -1.35 -10.65 -4.85
N LYS A 135 -0.66 -9.75 -5.56
CA LYS A 135 -0.28 -8.43 -5.04
C LYS A 135 -1.52 -7.59 -4.76
N ILE A 136 -1.62 -7.07 -3.53
CA ILE A 136 -2.74 -6.27 -3.05
C ILE A 136 -2.40 -4.78 -3.07
N THR A 137 -1.28 -4.40 -2.43
CA THR A 137 -0.89 -2.98 -2.32
C THR A 137 0.60 -2.80 -2.01
N ARG A 138 1.03 -1.54 -2.00
CA ARG A 138 2.26 -1.06 -1.34
C ARG A 138 1.92 -0.59 0.08
N ILE A 139 2.81 -0.85 1.03
CA ILE A 139 2.67 -0.44 2.44
C ILE A 139 3.82 0.49 2.83
N TYR A 140 3.49 1.58 3.53
CA TYR A 140 4.40 2.63 3.96
C TYR A 140 4.42 2.83 5.48
N SER A 141 3.94 1.84 6.24
CA SER A 141 3.70 1.90 7.68
C SER A 141 3.79 0.51 8.30
N ASN A 142 4.04 0.44 9.61
CA ASN A 142 4.06 -0.81 10.36
C ASN A 142 2.70 -1.49 10.52
N TRP A 143 1.59 -0.82 10.15
CA TRP A 143 0.24 -1.37 10.28
C TRP A 143 -0.54 -1.25 8.97
N TYR A 144 -1.35 -2.27 8.69
CA TYR A 144 -2.30 -2.30 7.58
C TYR A 144 -3.54 -3.11 7.94
N TYR A 145 -4.73 -2.59 7.61
CA TYR A 145 -5.99 -3.30 7.76
C TYR A 145 -6.30 -4.08 6.48
N ILE A 146 -6.32 -5.41 6.57
CA ILE A 146 -6.57 -6.32 5.43
C ILE A 146 -8.06 -6.36 5.07
N GLY A 147 -8.95 -6.24 6.07
CA GLY A 147 -10.36 -6.55 5.90
C GLY A 147 -10.64 -8.06 5.96
N LYS A 148 -11.62 -8.53 5.19
CA LYS A 148 -12.02 -9.94 5.18
C LYS A 148 -11.01 -10.80 4.41
N LEU A 149 -10.72 -11.97 4.97
CA LEU A 149 -10.04 -13.07 4.28
C LEU A 149 -11.08 -14.12 3.87
N GLU A 150 -10.78 -14.89 2.82
CA GLU A 150 -11.66 -15.94 2.32
C GLU A 150 -11.71 -17.13 3.29
N PRO A 151 -12.78 -17.94 3.33
CA PRO A 151 -12.79 -19.18 4.11
C PRO A 151 -11.68 -20.15 3.67
N GLY A 152 -11.04 -20.81 4.65
CA GLY A 152 -9.90 -21.71 4.46
C GLY A 152 -8.54 -21.03 4.58
N ARG A 153 -7.52 -21.63 3.94
CA ARG A 153 -6.12 -21.22 4.01
C ARG A 153 -5.87 -19.91 3.25
N ASN A 154 -5.42 -18.89 3.96
CA ASN A 154 -4.94 -17.64 3.38
C ASN A 154 -3.45 -17.48 3.66
N GLU A 155 -2.67 -17.19 2.62
CA GLU A 155 -1.23 -16.92 2.70
C GLU A 155 -1.00 -15.42 2.58
N ILE A 156 -0.55 -14.80 3.67
CA ILE A 156 -0.25 -13.37 3.76
C ILE A 156 1.26 -13.21 3.68
N LYS A 157 1.77 -12.48 2.67
CA LYS A 157 3.21 -12.25 2.49
C LYS A 157 3.53 -10.78 2.36
N VAL A 158 4.58 -10.33 3.02
CA VAL A 158 5.18 -9.01 2.82
C VAL A 158 6.62 -9.16 2.33
N THR A 159 6.96 -8.45 1.25
CA THR A 159 8.34 -8.29 0.77
C THR A 159 8.83 -6.88 1.09
N LEU A 160 10.11 -6.71 1.39
CA LEU A 160 10.73 -5.38 1.47
C LEU A 160 11.28 -4.96 0.10
N ASN A 161 10.96 -3.75 -0.32
CA ASN A 161 11.29 -3.21 -1.63
C ASN A 161 11.95 -1.83 -1.51
N SER A 162 12.97 -1.58 -2.31
CA SER A 162 13.66 -0.30 -2.36
C SER A 162 12.76 0.86 -2.82
N ASN A 163 13.21 2.10 -2.63
CA ASN A 163 12.55 3.30 -3.18
C ASN A 163 12.26 3.22 -4.69
N ASN A 164 13.16 2.62 -5.49
CA ASN A 164 12.96 2.39 -6.93
C ASN A 164 12.28 1.04 -7.26
N HIS A 165 11.52 0.50 -6.31
CA HIS A 165 10.69 -0.72 -6.39
C HIS A 165 11.43 -2.06 -6.52
N GLN A 166 12.77 -2.09 -6.51
CA GLN A 166 13.52 -3.35 -6.58
C GLN A 166 13.24 -4.24 -5.37
N ASP A 167 13.08 -5.55 -5.58
CA ASP A 167 12.97 -6.52 -4.49
C ASP A 167 14.30 -6.57 -3.73
N LEU A 168 14.29 -6.37 -2.41
CA LEU A 168 15.50 -6.49 -1.59
C LEU A 168 15.83 -7.97 -1.36
N VAL A 169 17.10 -8.32 -1.52
CA VAL A 169 17.61 -9.70 -1.48
C VAL A 169 18.86 -9.74 -0.61
N HIS A 170 19.06 -10.81 0.14
CA HIS A 170 20.29 -11.10 0.89
C HIS A 170 20.68 -12.56 0.72
N ASN A 171 21.94 -12.82 0.32
CA ASN A 171 22.46 -14.13 -0.08
C ASN A 171 21.58 -14.83 -1.13
N GLY A 172 21.02 -14.07 -2.09
CA GLY A 172 20.09 -14.60 -3.09
C GLY A 172 18.68 -14.94 -2.58
N GLN A 173 18.37 -14.70 -1.29
CA GLN A 173 17.02 -14.87 -0.73
C GLN A 173 16.31 -13.52 -0.60
N MET A 174 15.05 -13.45 -1.05
CA MET A 174 14.23 -12.25 -0.91
C MET A 174 13.97 -11.92 0.56
N ILE A 175 14.10 -10.65 0.94
CA ILE A 175 13.81 -10.18 2.30
C ILE A 175 12.29 -10.05 2.41
N SER A 176 11.66 -11.07 2.97
CA SER A 176 10.22 -11.23 3.05
C SER A 176 9.81 -12.18 4.16
N ASP A 177 8.61 -12.00 4.71
CA ASP A 177 8.00 -12.92 5.67
C ASP A 177 6.59 -13.32 5.23
N THR A 178 6.11 -14.47 5.72
CA THR A 178 4.85 -15.09 5.28
C THR A 178 4.14 -15.81 6.42
N GLU A 179 2.90 -15.41 6.67
CA GLU A 179 2.02 -15.97 7.69
C GLU A 179 0.80 -16.65 7.06
N ILE A 180 0.35 -17.75 7.68
CA ILE A 180 -0.75 -18.59 7.18
C ILE A 180 -1.95 -18.51 8.13
N ILE A 181 -3.07 -18.03 7.61
CA ILE A 181 -4.30 -17.78 8.36
C ILE A 181 -5.41 -18.71 7.86
N GLU A 182 -5.86 -19.62 8.73
CA GLU A 182 -7.00 -20.50 8.48
C GLU A 182 -8.31 -19.83 8.97
N VAL A 183 -9.20 -19.50 8.03
CA VAL A 183 -10.49 -18.89 8.33
C VAL A 183 -11.60 -19.94 8.32
N ILE A 184 -12.24 -20.18 9.46
CA ILE A 184 -13.32 -21.17 9.57
C ILE A 184 -14.56 -20.67 8.81
N SER A 185 -15.05 -21.46 7.85
CA SER A 185 -16.34 -21.22 7.19
C SER A 185 -17.48 -21.31 8.22
N LYS A 186 -18.37 -20.31 8.24
CA LYS A 186 -19.63 -20.39 8.98
C LYS A 186 -20.68 -21.00 8.08
N ASN A 187 -21.02 -22.26 8.36
CA ASN A 187 -22.21 -22.92 7.82
C ASN A 187 -23.49 -22.39 8.48
#